data_AF-A0A9X9L9N2-F1
#
_entry.id   AF-A0A9X9L9N2-F1
#
_cell.length_a   1.000
_cell.length_b   1.000
_cell.length_c   1.000
_cell.angle_alpha   90.00
_cell.angle_beta   90.00
_cell.angle_gamma   90.00
#
_symmetry.space_group_name_H-M   'P 1'
#
loop_
_entity.id
_entity.type
_entity.pdbx_description
1 polymer ?
#
loop_
_entity_poly.entity_id
_entity_poly.type
_entity_poly.pdbx_seq_one_letter_code
_entity_poly.pdbx_strand_id
1 'polypeptide(L)'
;MAIIPCGRAIYSSGTILDFVAGIRDAIKGHEGLVGKGILHGDVCEEKIVLLKTTSDKDMHGMLTGLEHSVKIKDNLAMDYEHFLTGNLKFMALERLKNFSLTGEVIRRTCRHDLESFFYVFIVGCIGYEKVSESKDNNLERWCSKNLAMNYMSKVAEVMNSDILLDKFTPSFEGLKELARNLRQILFNDNGQYIETPEDCRPLYQRMIKAFDKTIEDIRGTIFL
;
A
#
# COMPACT_ATOMS: atom_id res chain seq x y z
N MET A 1 -3.01 10.35 -26.57
CA MET A 1 -4.08 10.78 -25.65
C MET A 1 -3.90 10.02 -24.35
N ALA A 2 -3.64 10.71 -23.24
CA ALA A 2 -3.74 10.09 -21.93
C ALA A 2 -5.23 9.90 -21.62
N ILE A 3 -5.66 8.66 -21.45
CA ILE A 3 -6.99 8.36 -20.93
C ILE A 3 -6.92 8.71 -19.44
N ILE A 4 -7.40 9.89 -19.06
CA ILE A 4 -7.65 10.19 -17.65
C ILE A 4 -8.81 9.27 -17.25
N PRO A 5 -8.63 8.34 -16.31
CA PRO A 5 -9.71 7.45 -15.92
C PRO A 5 -10.83 8.29 -15.31
N CYS A 6 -12.07 8.07 -15.76
CA CYS A 6 -13.24 8.66 -15.11
C CYS A 6 -13.40 8.01 -13.73
N GLY A 7 -12.80 8.60 -12.70
CA GLY A 7 -12.79 8.06 -11.36
C GLY A 7 -12.39 9.10 -10.31
N ARG A 8 -12.31 8.65 -9.05
CA ARG A 8 -11.93 9.46 -7.90
C ARG A 8 -10.78 8.78 -7.15
N ALA A 9 -9.88 9.53 -6.53
CA ALA A 9 -8.78 8.93 -5.78
C ALA A 9 -9.28 8.13 -4.57
N ILE A 10 -8.51 7.13 -4.13
CA ILE A 10 -8.91 6.20 -3.06
C ILE A 10 -9.26 6.90 -1.74
N TYR A 11 -8.59 8.01 -1.42
CA TYR A 11 -8.87 8.82 -0.23
C TYR A 11 -10.26 9.46 -0.21
N SER A 12 -10.96 9.44 -1.34
CA SER A 12 -12.34 9.92 -1.49
C SER A 12 -13.36 8.77 -1.57
N SER A 13 -12.98 7.56 -1.15
CA SER A 13 -13.88 6.41 -1.07
C SER A 13 -15.14 6.74 -0.25
N GLY A 14 -16.32 6.43 -0.79
CA GLY A 14 -17.59 6.68 -0.11
C GLY A 14 -18.01 5.54 0.83
N THR A 15 -17.42 4.35 0.70
CA THR A 15 -17.75 3.16 1.48
C THR A 15 -16.50 2.35 1.80
N ILE A 16 -16.57 1.53 2.86
CA ILE A 16 -15.51 0.56 3.21
C ILE A 16 -15.32 -0.46 2.09
N LEU A 17 -16.40 -0.87 1.40
CA LEU A 17 -16.33 -1.79 0.28
C LEU A 17 -15.53 -1.19 -0.89
N ASP A 18 -15.81 0.06 -1.28
CA ASP A 18 -15.07 0.77 -2.33
C ASP A 18 -13.58 0.84 -1.97
N PHE A 19 -13.26 1.17 -0.71
CA PHE A 19 -11.89 1.27 -0.24
C PHE A 19 -11.12 -0.06 -0.35
N VAL A 20 -11.68 -1.13 0.20
CA VAL A 20 -11.06 -2.47 0.22
C VAL A 20 -10.98 -3.06 -1.20
N ALA A 21 -12.06 -2.97 -1.98
CA ALA A 21 -12.09 -3.47 -3.36
C ALA A 21 -11.17 -2.67 -4.30
N GLY A 22 -11.08 -1.35 -4.10
CA GLY A 22 -10.21 -0.47 -4.87
C GLY A 22 -8.73 -0.82 -4.71
N ILE A 23 -8.27 -1.04 -3.47
CA ILE A 23 -6.89 -1.46 -3.20
C ILE A 23 -6.63 -2.87 -3.75
N ARG A 24 -7.57 -3.81 -3.55
CA ARG A 24 -7.49 -5.17 -4.08
C ARG A 24 -7.29 -5.19 -5.59
N ASP A 25 -8.05 -4.39 -6.34
CA ASP A 25 -7.93 -4.30 -7.79
C ASP A 25 -6.63 -3.62 -8.23
N ALA A 26 -6.17 -2.61 -7.50
CA ALA A 26 -4.88 -1.99 -7.76
C ALA A 26 -3.71 -2.97 -7.56
N ILE A 27 -3.78 -3.85 -6.56
CA ILE A 27 -2.81 -4.94 -6.35
C ILE A 27 -2.85 -5.94 -7.52
N LYS A 28 -4.04 -6.35 -7.99
CA LYS A 28 -4.18 -7.21 -9.18
C LYS A 28 -3.61 -6.55 -10.44
N GLY A 29 -3.86 -5.25 -10.62
CA GLY A 29 -3.28 -4.46 -11.70
C GLY A 29 -1.75 -4.41 -11.63
N HIS A 30 -1.20 -4.21 -10.43
CA HIS A 30 0.23 -4.23 -10.18
C HIS A 30 0.86 -5.60 -10.46
N GLU A 31 0.22 -6.71 -10.06
CA GLU A 31 0.66 -8.07 -10.42
C GLU A 31 0.79 -8.23 -11.94
N GLY A 32 -0.18 -7.72 -12.69
CA GLY A 32 -0.14 -7.71 -14.16
C GLY A 32 0.99 -6.85 -14.76
N LEU A 33 1.39 -5.76 -14.09
CA LEU A 33 2.56 -4.97 -14.48
C LEU A 33 3.85 -5.73 -14.22
N VAL A 34 3.99 -6.35 -13.05
CA VAL A 34 5.18 -7.14 -12.69
C VAL A 34 5.34 -8.33 -13.63
N GLY A 35 4.25 -8.99 -14.03
CA GLY A 35 4.27 -10.05 -15.05
C GLY A 35 4.76 -9.59 -16.43
N LYS A 36 4.75 -8.28 -16.70
CA LYS A 36 5.33 -7.65 -17.90
C LYS A 36 6.74 -7.06 -17.65
N GLY A 37 7.33 -7.35 -16.49
CA GLY A 37 8.62 -6.82 -16.09
C GLY A 37 8.58 -5.32 -15.77
N ILE A 38 7.49 -4.81 -15.18
CA ILE A 38 7.35 -3.39 -14.81
C ILE A 38 7.07 -3.27 -13.31
N LEU A 39 7.91 -2.52 -12.59
CA LEU A 39 7.65 -2.07 -11.22
C LEU A 39 7.03 -0.68 -11.24
N HIS A 40 6.14 -0.39 -10.30
CA HIS A 40 5.47 0.91 -10.23
C HIS A 40 6.39 1.97 -9.62
N GLY A 41 7.02 1.66 -8.47
CA GLY A 41 8.08 2.45 -7.85
C GLY A 41 7.64 3.69 -7.07
N ASP A 42 6.35 4.02 -7.11
CA ASP A 42 5.73 5.15 -6.39
C ASP A 42 4.23 4.94 -6.12
N VAL A 43 3.88 3.80 -5.51
CA VAL A 43 2.49 3.55 -5.11
C VAL A 43 2.13 4.48 -3.94
N CYS A 44 1.09 5.30 -4.14
CA CYS A 44 0.51 6.16 -3.10
C CYS A 44 -1.01 6.31 -3.32
N GLU A 45 -1.69 6.97 -2.38
CA GLU A 45 -3.15 7.11 -2.40
C GLU A 45 -3.70 7.81 -3.65
N GLU A 46 -2.98 8.78 -4.20
CA GLU A 46 -3.37 9.49 -5.42
C GLU A 46 -3.28 8.61 -6.68
N LYS A 47 -2.51 7.51 -6.62
CA LYS A 47 -2.30 6.60 -7.77
C LYS A 47 -3.35 5.50 -7.85
N ILE A 48 -4.14 5.31 -6.80
CA ILE A 48 -5.24 4.34 -6.79
C ILE A 48 -6.53 5.10 -7.10
N VAL A 49 -7.06 4.87 -8.31
CA VAL A 49 -8.29 5.51 -8.79
C VAL A 49 -9.46 4.54 -8.65
N LEU A 50 -10.46 4.94 -7.88
CA LEU A 50 -11.76 4.28 -7.82
C LEU A 50 -12.55 4.58 -9.08
N LEU A 51 -13.03 3.52 -9.72
CA LEU A 51 -13.81 3.58 -10.94
C LEU A 51 -15.30 3.72 -10.59
N LYS A 52 -16.04 4.41 -11.47
CA LYS A 52 -17.49 4.30 -11.42
C LYS A 52 -17.85 2.86 -11.78
N THR A 53 -18.52 2.17 -10.86
CA THR A 53 -19.02 0.82 -11.11
C THR A 53 -19.91 0.86 -12.37
N THR A 54 -19.51 0.12 -13.39
CA THR A 54 -20.33 -0.12 -14.57
C THR A 54 -20.80 -1.56 -14.48
N SER A 55 -22.04 -1.83 -14.89
CA SER A 55 -22.75 -3.10 -14.66
C SER A 55 -22.03 -4.36 -15.16
N ASP A 56 -21.01 -4.22 -16.02
CA ASP A 56 -20.38 -5.34 -16.71
C ASP A 56 -19.03 -5.80 -16.13
N LYS A 57 -18.43 -5.06 -15.19
CA LYS A 57 -17.15 -5.46 -14.57
C LYS A 57 -17.16 -5.12 -13.08
N ASP A 58 -16.99 -6.14 -12.22
CA ASP A 58 -16.78 -6.00 -10.76
C ASP A 58 -15.38 -5.42 -10.45
N MET A 59 -15.00 -4.36 -11.16
CA MET A 59 -13.72 -3.65 -11.08
C MET A 59 -13.98 -2.28 -10.45
N HIS A 60 -13.49 -2.12 -9.23
CA HIS A 60 -13.66 -0.98 -8.35
C HIS A 60 -12.46 -0.04 -8.38
N GLY A 61 -11.26 -0.57 -8.65
CA GLY A 61 -10.01 0.20 -8.60
C GLY A 61 -9.10 0.02 -9.82
N MET A 62 -8.24 1.01 -10.04
CA MET A 62 -7.16 0.95 -11.02
C MET A 62 -5.91 1.67 -10.49
N LEU A 63 -4.75 1.01 -10.62
CA LEU A 63 -3.46 1.63 -10.39
C LEU A 63 -3.05 2.48 -11.60
N THR A 64 -2.62 3.70 -11.36
CA THR A 64 -2.23 4.70 -12.36
C THR A 64 -0.89 5.34 -12.01
N GLY A 65 -0.28 6.10 -12.91
CA GLY A 65 0.93 6.88 -12.61
C GLY A 65 2.23 6.10 -12.84
N LEU A 66 2.48 5.76 -14.11
CA LEU A 66 3.66 5.00 -14.51
C LEU A 66 4.91 5.88 -14.79
N GLU A 67 4.87 7.17 -14.46
CA GLU A 67 5.98 8.10 -14.66
C GLU A 67 7.24 7.74 -13.87
N HIS A 68 7.09 7.03 -12.74
CA HIS A 68 8.19 6.53 -11.91
C HIS A 68 8.45 5.03 -12.09
N SER A 69 7.81 4.41 -13.09
CA SER A 69 7.92 2.98 -13.32
C SER A 69 9.28 2.58 -13.86
N VAL A 70 9.75 1.41 -13.44
CA VAL A 70 11.07 0.87 -13.84
C VAL A 70 10.87 -0.47 -14.53
N LYS A 71 11.56 -0.68 -15.65
CA LYS A 71 11.60 -1.98 -16.33
C LYS A 71 12.59 -2.92 -15.63
N ILE A 72 12.13 -4.13 -15.33
CA ILE A 72 12.94 -5.25 -14.87
C ILE A 72 13.63 -5.84 -16.11
N LYS A 73 14.88 -5.44 -16.39
CA LYS A 73 15.74 -6.12 -17.38
C LYS A 73 16.90 -6.82 -16.68
N ASP A 74 17.18 -8.05 -17.12
CA ASP A 74 18.45 -8.81 -17.02
C ASP A 74 19.46 -8.30 -16.00
N ASN A 75 19.09 -8.31 -14.72
CA ASN A 75 19.95 -7.99 -13.57
C ASN A 75 20.68 -6.64 -13.55
N LEU A 76 20.32 -5.68 -14.41
CA LEU A 76 20.81 -4.31 -14.35
C LEU A 76 19.66 -3.33 -14.60
N ALA A 77 19.19 -2.67 -13.56
CA ALA A 77 18.37 -1.47 -13.74
C ALA A 77 19.28 -0.40 -14.37
N MET A 78 18.97 0.07 -15.59
CA MET A 78 19.75 1.13 -16.24
C MET A 78 19.51 2.52 -15.66
N ASP A 79 18.54 2.68 -14.76
CA ASP A 79 18.39 3.89 -13.96
C ASP A 79 18.99 3.61 -12.59
N TYR A 80 20.27 3.95 -12.42
CA TYR A 80 20.80 4.21 -11.10
C TYR A 80 19.98 5.36 -10.51
N GLU A 81 19.04 5.02 -9.65
CA GLU A 81 18.26 6.01 -8.92
C GLU A 81 19.24 6.79 -8.04
N HIS A 82 19.74 7.91 -8.52
CA HIS A 82 20.75 8.72 -7.81
C HIS A 82 20.17 9.40 -6.57
N PHE A 83 18.84 9.43 -6.44
CA PHE A 83 18.12 10.07 -5.36
C PHE A 83 17.02 9.13 -4.86
N LEU A 84 16.69 9.21 -3.58
CA LEU A 84 15.55 8.53 -3.02
C LEU A 84 14.26 9.15 -3.58
N THR A 85 13.64 8.53 -4.60
CA THR A 85 12.38 9.00 -5.18
C THR A 85 11.19 8.16 -4.72
N GLY A 86 10.02 8.81 -4.79
CA GLY A 86 8.72 8.29 -4.35
C GLY A 86 8.24 8.88 -3.03
N ASN A 87 7.00 8.59 -2.67
CA ASN A 87 6.36 9.17 -1.49
C ASN A 87 6.85 8.53 -0.17
N LEU A 88 7.54 9.31 0.67
CA LEU A 88 8.10 8.85 1.96
C LEU A 88 7.05 8.19 2.88
N LYS A 89 5.81 8.70 2.87
CA LYS A 89 4.72 8.15 3.68
C LYS A 89 4.41 6.71 3.30
N PHE A 90 4.50 6.36 2.02
CA PHE A 90 4.20 5.04 1.49
C PHE A 90 5.45 4.22 1.12
N MET A 91 6.64 4.77 1.33
CA MET A 91 7.89 4.08 1.03
C MET A 91 8.14 2.90 1.96
N ALA A 92 8.61 1.80 1.38
CA ALA A 92 8.98 0.59 2.10
C ALA A 92 10.13 0.81 3.10
N LEU A 93 10.09 0.07 4.20
CA LEU A 93 11.06 0.14 5.30
C LEU A 93 12.47 -0.16 4.86
N GLU A 94 12.70 -1.15 3.98
CA GLU A 94 14.04 -1.47 3.50
C GLU A 94 14.69 -0.28 2.79
N ARG A 95 13.95 0.40 1.90
CA ARG A 95 14.42 1.60 1.19
C ARG A 95 14.68 2.76 2.15
N LEU A 96 13.75 3.02 3.06
CA LEU A 96 13.91 4.09 4.07
C LEU A 96 15.10 3.82 4.99
N LYS A 97 15.23 2.59 5.49
CA LYS A 97 16.33 2.15 6.34
C LYS A 97 17.66 2.35 5.65
N ASN A 98 17.82 1.77 4.45
CA ASN A 98 19.08 1.82 3.73
C ASN A 98 19.52 3.27 3.48
N PHE A 99 18.64 4.08 2.91
CA PHE A 99 18.96 5.47 2.62
C PHE A 99 19.22 6.28 3.90
N SER A 100 18.47 6.04 4.98
CA SER A 100 18.69 6.73 6.26
C SER A 100 20.04 6.39 6.93
N LEU A 101 20.55 5.17 6.71
CA LEU A 101 21.78 4.68 7.34
C LEU A 101 23.02 4.92 6.49
N THR A 102 22.92 4.73 5.17
CA THR A 102 24.08 4.75 4.26
C THR A 102 24.04 5.90 3.27
N GLY A 103 22.89 6.55 3.07
CA GLY A 103 22.68 7.53 1.99
C GLY A 103 22.54 6.90 0.61
N GLU A 104 22.54 5.57 0.50
CA GLU A 104 22.46 4.85 -0.77
C GLU A 104 21.03 4.40 -1.07
N VAL A 105 20.67 4.40 -2.35
CA VAL A 105 19.39 3.87 -2.82
C VAL A 105 19.56 2.40 -3.19
N ILE A 106 18.64 1.55 -2.73
CA ILE A 106 18.59 0.14 -3.13
C ILE A 106 17.69 -0.05 -4.35
N ARG A 107 17.94 -1.14 -5.06
CA ARG A 107 17.12 -1.55 -6.20
C ARG A 107 15.66 -1.74 -5.77
N ARG A 108 14.74 -1.13 -6.53
CA ARG A 108 13.29 -1.35 -6.35
C ARG A 108 12.90 -2.78 -6.68
N THR A 109 11.84 -3.25 -6.03
CA THR A 109 11.35 -4.62 -6.16
C THR A 109 9.83 -4.64 -6.06
N CYS A 110 9.22 -5.75 -6.47
CA CYS A 110 7.76 -5.94 -6.32
C CYS A 110 7.32 -5.92 -4.86
N ARG A 111 8.15 -6.42 -3.93
CA ARG A 111 7.87 -6.37 -2.49
C ARG A 111 7.79 -4.94 -1.96
N HIS A 112 8.60 -4.01 -2.49
CA HIS A 112 8.55 -2.61 -2.12
C HIS A 112 7.19 -1.99 -2.48
N ASP A 113 6.71 -2.21 -3.70
CA ASP A 113 5.39 -1.72 -4.14
C ASP A 113 4.25 -2.37 -3.33
N LEU A 114 4.35 -3.67 -3.01
CA LEU A 114 3.38 -4.37 -2.14
C LEU A 114 3.33 -3.80 -0.73
N GLU A 115 4.47 -3.36 -0.16
CA GLU A 115 4.49 -2.65 1.11
C GLU A 115 3.76 -1.31 1.03
N SER A 116 3.96 -0.59 -0.06
CA SER A 116 3.31 0.69 -0.29
C SER A 116 1.78 0.55 -0.34
N PHE A 117 1.24 -0.52 -0.93
CA PHE A 117 -0.20 -0.82 -0.85
C PHE A 117 -0.67 -1.04 0.59
N PHE A 118 0.09 -1.76 1.41
CA PHE A 118 -0.22 -1.90 2.83
C PHE A 118 -0.22 -0.54 3.54
N TYR A 119 0.71 0.36 3.22
CA TYR A 119 0.71 1.70 3.79
C TYR A 119 -0.45 2.58 3.32
N VAL A 120 -0.88 2.47 2.05
CA VAL A 120 -2.11 3.14 1.59
C VAL A 120 -3.32 2.64 2.38
N PHE A 121 -3.42 1.32 2.59
CA PHE A 121 -4.47 0.74 3.41
C PHE A 121 -4.44 1.26 4.87
N ILE A 122 -3.29 1.25 5.53
CA ILE A 122 -3.15 1.74 6.91
C ILE A 122 -3.47 3.23 7.04
N VAL A 123 -2.94 4.06 6.14
CA VAL A 123 -3.21 5.50 6.13
C VAL A 123 -4.69 5.77 5.92
N GLY A 124 -5.35 5.01 5.05
CA GLY A 124 -6.80 5.13 4.85
C GLY A 124 -7.61 4.83 6.11
N CYS A 125 -7.31 3.72 6.78
CA CYS A 125 -7.99 3.31 8.02
C CYS A 125 -7.85 4.32 9.17
N ILE A 126 -6.76 5.08 9.18
CA ILE A 126 -6.43 6.03 10.25
C ILE A 126 -6.85 7.47 9.90
N GLY A 127 -6.84 7.84 8.62
CA GLY A 127 -6.84 9.24 8.20
C GLY A 127 -7.95 9.68 7.24
N TYR A 128 -8.71 8.78 6.61
CA TYR A 128 -9.71 9.19 5.61
C TYR A 128 -11.04 9.61 6.23
N GLU A 129 -11.41 9.03 7.36
CA GLU A 129 -12.57 9.47 8.14
C GLU A 129 -12.21 10.72 8.96
N LYS A 130 -12.97 11.80 8.78
CA LYS A 130 -12.85 13.01 9.61
C LYS A 130 -13.60 12.80 10.93
N VAL A 131 -12.86 12.58 12.01
CA VAL A 131 -13.40 12.44 13.37
C VAL A 131 -13.14 13.72 14.17
N SER A 132 -14.15 14.24 14.87
CA SER A 132 -14.09 15.52 15.62
C SER A 132 -13.11 15.50 16.80
N GLU A 133 -12.84 14.32 17.37
CA GLU A 133 -11.93 14.09 18.50
C GLU A 133 -10.75 13.20 18.06
N SER A 134 -10.14 13.49 16.91
CA SER A 134 -9.15 12.59 16.34
C SER A 134 -7.99 12.37 17.32
N LYS A 135 -7.80 11.11 17.75
CA LYS A 135 -6.55 10.64 18.35
C LYS A 135 -5.39 11.10 17.46
N ASP A 136 -4.27 11.49 18.08
CA ASP A 136 -3.07 11.87 17.34
C ASP A 136 -2.62 10.72 16.43
N ASN A 137 -2.91 10.85 15.13
CA ASN A 137 -2.62 9.81 14.15
C ASN A 137 -1.12 9.70 13.84
N ASN A 138 -0.34 10.76 14.14
CA ASN A 138 1.12 10.86 13.95
C ASN A 138 1.65 10.43 12.57
N LEU A 139 0.80 10.31 11.55
CA LEU A 139 1.20 9.86 10.21
C LEU A 139 2.15 10.84 9.53
N GLU A 140 2.17 12.10 9.96
CA GLU A 140 3.15 13.11 9.51
C GLU A 140 4.59 12.73 9.86
N ARG A 141 4.78 11.97 10.95
CA ARG A 141 6.12 11.48 11.35
C ARG A 141 6.69 10.50 10.34
N TRP A 142 5.87 9.89 9.48
CA TRP A 142 6.33 8.96 8.44
C TRP A 142 6.89 9.68 7.20
N CYS A 143 6.68 11.00 7.09
CA CYS A 143 7.08 11.79 5.93
C CYS A 143 7.64 13.17 6.29
N SER A 144 8.37 13.27 7.40
CA SER A 144 9.07 14.49 7.81
C SER A 144 10.38 14.69 7.01
N LYS A 145 11.04 15.83 7.24
CA LYS A 145 12.39 16.09 6.71
C LYS A 145 13.48 15.19 7.33
N ASN A 146 13.20 14.56 8.47
CA ASN A 146 14.15 13.68 9.15
C ASN A 146 13.88 12.21 8.77
N LEU A 147 14.66 11.69 7.82
CA LEU A 147 14.49 10.32 7.31
C LEU A 147 14.71 9.23 8.38
N ALA A 148 15.65 9.44 9.30
CA ALA A 148 15.86 8.51 10.41
C ALA A 148 14.62 8.47 11.33
N MET A 149 14.01 9.63 11.62
CA MET A 149 12.76 9.70 12.37
C MET A 149 11.59 9.05 11.62
N ASN A 150 11.53 9.21 10.30
CA ASN A 150 10.52 8.56 9.46
C ASN A 150 10.62 7.05 9.56
N TYR A 151 11.82 6.49 9.38
CA TYR A 151 12.07 5.05 9.51
C TYR A 151 11.74 4.55 10.92
N MET A 152 12.27 5.20 11.96
CA MET A 152 12.09 4.77 13.36
C MET A 152 10.63 4.83 13.81
N SER A 153 9.88 5.86 13.40
CA SER A 153 8.46 5.97 13.76
C SER A 153 7.63 4.91 13.03
N LYS A 154 7.87 4.73 11.73
CA LYS A 154 7.15 3.74 10.92
C LYS A 154 7.44 2.31 11.38
N VAL A 155 8.69 1.95 11.65
CA VAL A 155 9.03 0.61 12.15
C VAL A 155 8.42 0.35 13.53
N ALA A 156 8.46 1.32 14.44
CA ALA A 156 7.87 1.14 15.77
C ALA A 156 6.36 0.82 15.70
N GLU A 157 5.64 1.51 14.82
CA GLU A 157 4.20 1.32 14.64
C GLU A 157 3.86 0.05 13.86
N VAL A 158 4.60 -0.27 12.79
CA VAL A 158 4.37 -1.48 11.99
C VAL A 158 4.69 -2.76 12.78
N MET A 159 5.74 -2.72 13.61
CA MET A 159 6.15 -3.89 14.39
C MET A 159 5.24 -4.11 15.60
N ASN A 160 4.66 -3.05 16.16
CA ASN A 160 3.67 -3.13 17.23
C ASN A 160 2.24 -2.98 16.67
N SER A 161 1.64 -4.11 16.30
CA SER A 161 0.30 -4.13 15.70
C SER A 161 -0.74 -3.41 16.56
N ASP A 162 -0.71 -3.56 17.88
CA ASP A 162 -1.76 -3.02 18.74
C ASP A 162 -1.77 -1.50 18.74
N ILE A 163 -0.57 -0.88 18.81
CA ILE A 163 -0.43 0.59 18.69
C ILE A 163 -0.99 1.10 17.35
N LEU A 164 -0.72 0.38 16.26
CA LEU A 164 -1.19 0.79 14.95
C LEU A 164 -2.71 0.65 14.80
N LEU A 165 -3.26 -0.47 15.28
CA LEU A 165 -4.69 -0.78 15.18
C LEU A 165 -5.52 0.15 16.06
N ASP A 166 -5.03 0.58 17.23
CA ASP A 166 -5.74 1.50 18.12
C ASP A 166 -5.99 2.90 17.54
N LYS A 167 -5.31 3.22 16.44
CA LYS A 167 -5.48 4.46 15.68
C LYS A 167 -6.58 4.38 14.61
N PHE A 168 -7.17 3.21 14.38
CA PHE A 168 -8.22 3.06 13.36
C PHE A 168 -9.41 3.94 13.73
N THR A 169 -9.99 4.57 12.72
CA THR A 169 -11.19 5.41 12.88
C THR A 169 -12.43 4.52 13.00
N PRO A 170 -13.52 4.99 13.64
CA PRO A 170 -14.69 4.17 13.93
C PRO A 170 -15.25 3.38 12.75
N SER A 171 -15.33 4.00 11.56
CA SER A 171 -15.84 3.32 10.35
C SER A 171 -14.93 2.19 9.86
N PHE A 172 -13.65 2.20 10.26
CA PHE A 172 -12.62 1.26 9.78
C PHE A 172 -12.26 0.17 10.80
N GLU A 173 -12.85 0.17 12.00
CA GLU A 173 -12.61 -0.83 13.05
C GLU A 173 -12.74 -2.28 12.56
N GLY A 174 -13.72 -2.56 11.68
CA GLY A 174 -13.91 -3.88 11.08
C GLY A 174 -12.75 -4.37 10.19
N LEU A 175 -11.81 -3.49 9.81
CA LEU A 175 -10.66 -3.84 8.97
C LEU A 175 -9.40 -4.20 9.77
N LYS A 176 -9.45 -4.19 11.11
CA LYS A 176 -8.29 -4.54 11.95
C LYS A 176 -7.73 -5.93 11.65
N GLU A 177 -8.60 -6.89 11.34
CA GLU A 177 -8.16 -8.25 11.03
C GLU A 177 -7.46 -8.33 9.65
N LEU A 178 -7.95 -7.59 8.66
CA LEU A 178 -7.25 -7.45 7.38
C LEU A 178 -5.86 -6.82 7.60
N ALA A 179 -5.76 -5.79 8.44
CA ALA A 179 -4.49 -5.14 8.77
C ALA A 179 -3.47 -6.12 9.38
N ARG A 180 -3.90 -6.96 10.34
CA ARG A 180 -3.06 -8.00 10.95
C ARG A 180 -2.57 -9.00 9.90
N ASN A 181 -3.47 -9.49 9.07
CA ASN A 181 -3.15 -10.45 8.01
C ASN A 181 -2.14 -9.88 7.00
N LEU A 182 -2.36 -8.65 6.52
CA LEU A 182 -1.44 -7.99 5.59
C LEU A 182 -0.05 -7.77 6.22
N ARG A 183 0.00 -7.31 7.48
CA ARG A 183 1.26 -7.18 8.23
C ARG A 183 1.99 -8.52 8.31
N GLN A 184 1.29 -9.59 8.70
CA GLN A 184 1.88 -10.92 8.81
C GLN A 184 2.40 -11.43 7.46
N ILE A 185 1.65 -11.21 6.37
CA ILE A 185 2.06 -11.60 5.01
C ILE A 185 3.37 -10.91 4.60
N LEU A 186 3.50 -9.63 4.92
CA LEU A 186 4.61 -8.79 4.46
C LEU A 186 5.85 -8.87 5.34
N PHE A 187 5.69 -8.98 6.67
CA PHE A 187 6.78 -8.85 7.64
C PHE A 187 7.05 -10.13 8.45
N ASN A 188 6.26 -11.19 8.25
CA ASN A 188 6.21 -12.39 9.08
C ASN A 188 5.92 -12.09 10.57
N ASP A 189 5.86 -13.12 11.41
CA ASP A 189 5.48 -12.98 12.83
C ASP A 189 6.46 -12.11 13.63
N ASN A 190 7.75 -12.16 13.27
CA ASN A 190 8.82 -11.46 13.99
C ASN A 190 9.08 -10.03 13.46
N GLY A 191 8.43 -9.61 12.38
CA GLY A 191 8.61 -8.26 11.83
C GLY A 191 9.95 -8.00 11.12
N GLN A 192 10.81 -9.00 11.04
CA GLN A 192 12.19 -8.85 10.54
C GLN A 192 12.34 -9.09 9.05
N TYR A 193 11.29 -9.59 8.38
CA TYR A 193 11.35 -9.86 6.95
C TYR A 193 11.03 -8.60 6.14
N ILE A 194 12.07 -7.82 5.87
CA ILE A 194 12.01 -6.63 4.99
C ILE A 194 12.65 -6.89 3.62
N GLU A 195 13.29 -8.04 3.44
CA GLU A 195 13.96 -8.40 2.19
C GLU A 195 12.97 -8.79 1.09
N THR A 196 13.41 -8.64 -0.15
CA THR A 196 12.63 -9.01 -1.32
C THR A 196 12.79 -10.50 -1.63
N PRO A 197 11.70 -11.29 -1.75
CA PRO A 197 11.79 -12.68 -2.21
C PRO A 197 12.10 -12.76 -3.70
N GLU A 198 12.75 -13.84 -4.13
CA GLU A 198 13.00 -14.12 -5.56
C GLU A 198 11.70 -14.20 -6.38
N ASP A 199 10.62 -14.70 -5.76
CA ASP A 199 9.29 -14.79 -6.36
C ASP A 199 8.25 -14.06 -5.49
N CYS A 200 7.68 -12.98 -6.05
CA CYS A 200 6.62 -12.21 -5.38
C CYS A 200 5.22 -12.83 -5.54
N ARG A 201 5.00 -13.83 -6.41
CA ARG A 201 3.67 -14.43 -6.65
C ARG A 201 2.99 -14.91 -5.35
N PRO A 202 3.67 -15.57 -4.40
CA PRO A 202 3.05 -15.98 -3.14
C PRO A 202 2.62 -14.79 -2.25
N LEU A 203 3.25 -13.62 -2.38
CA LEU A 203 2.82 -12.41 -1.66
C LEU A 203 1.53 -11.85 -2.26
N TYR A 204 1.47 -11.70 -3.59
CA TYR A 204 0.25 -11.26 -4.28
C TYR A 204 -0.94 -12.16 -3.93
N GLN A 205 -0.79 -13.47 -4.09
CA GLN A 205 -1.87 -14.43 -3.82
C GLN A 205 -2.40 -14.32 -2.40
N ARG A 206 -1.52 -14.21 -1.40
CA ARG A 206 -1.93 -14.09 0.00
C ARG A 206 -2.60 -12.74 0.30
N MET A 207 -2.06 -11.63 -0.21
CA MET A 207 -2.66 -10.31 -0.02
C MET A 207 -4.03 -10.24 -0.69
N ILE A 208 -4.13 -10.63 -1.97
CA ILE A 208 -5.38 -10.64 -2.72
C ILE A 208 -6.42 -11.52 -2.01
N LYS A 209 -6.05 -12.71 -1.55
CA LYS A 209 -6.94 -13.60 -0.80
C LYS A 209 -7.44 -12.96 0.50
N ALA A 210 -6.60 -12.25 1.22
CA ALA A 210 -7.01 -11.54 2.44
C ALA A 210 -8.05 -10.46 2.13
N PHE A 211 -7.82 -9.65 1.08
CA PHE A 211 -8.78 -8.66 0.60
C PHE A 211 -10.10 -9.30 0.12
N ASP A 212 -10.03 -10.36 -0.69
CA ASP A 212 -11.20 -11.04 -1.24
C ASP A 212 -12.08 -11.60 -0.10
N LYS A 213 -11.48 -12.22 0.92
CA LYS A 213 -12.20 -12.67 2.13
C LYS A 213 -12.91 -11.52 2.84
N THR A 214 -12.22 -10.40 3.09
CA THR A 214 -12.83 -9.24 3.74
C THR A 214 -13.99 -8.65 2.91
N ILE A 215 -13.87 -8.64 1.58
CA ILE A 215 -14.95 -8.21 0.68
C ILE A 215 -16.16 -9.13 0.78
N GLU A 216 -15.96 -10.45 0.83
CA GLU A 216 -17.02 -11.44 1.04
C GLU A 216 -17.72 -11.23 2.38
N ASP A 217 -16.97 -11.03 3.46
CA ASP A 217 -17.51 -10.79 4.80
C ASP A 217 -18.35 -9.48 4.85
N ILE A 218 -17.88 -8.40 4.22
CA ILE A 218 -18.63 -7.14 4.11
C ILE A 218 -19.91 -7.34 3.30
N ARG A 219 -19.84 -8.02 2.16
CA ARG A 219 -21.00 -8.29 1.30
C ARG A 219 -22.04 -9.15 2.03
N GLY A 220 -21.60 -10.18 2.77
CA GLY A 220 -22.49 -11.04 3.56
C GLY A 220 -23.20 -10.30 4.70
N THR A 221 -22.55 -9.29 5.29
CA THR A 221 -23.14 -8.47 6.36
C THR A 221 -24.22 -7.50 5.86
N ILE A 222 -24.16 -7.07 4.58
CA ILE A 222 -25.15 -6.16 3.99
C ILE A 222 -26.52 -6.84 3.78
N PHE A 223 -26.57 -8.16 3.76
CA PHE A 223 -27.78 -8.95 3.50
C PHE A 223 -28.45 -9.53 4.76
N LEU A 224 -27.96 -9.18 5.96
CA LEU A 224 -28.53 -9.55 7.26
C LEU A 224 -29.12 -8.32 7.95
#